data_AF-A0A2K5H9N3-F1
#
_entry.id   AF-A0A2K5H9N3-F1
#
_cell.length_a   1.000
_cell.length_b   1.000
_cell.length_c   1.000
_cell.angle_alpha   90.00
_cell.angle_beta   90.00
_cell.angle_gamma   90.00
#
_symmetry.space_group_name_H-M   'P 1'
#
loop_
_entity.id
_entity.type
_entity.pdbx_description
1 polymer ?
#
loop_
_entity_poly.entity_id
_entity_poly.type
_entity_poly.pdbx_seq_one_letter_code
_entity_poly.pdbx_strand_id
1 'polypeptide(L)'
;MESRGPVATSRRLLLLLLLLLHHTHQGWALRPVLPTQRAQDPPAVHLSNGPGQEPAAVMTFDLTKITKTSSSFEVRTWDPEGVIFYGDTNPKDDWFMLGLRDGRPEIQLHNYWAQLTVGAGPRLDDGRWHQVEVKMDGDSVLLKVDGEEVLRLRQVSGPLTSKRHPIMRIALGGLLFPASNLRLPLVPALDGCLRRDSWLDKQAEISASAPTSLRSCDVESNPGIFLPPGTHAEFSLRGEDSSTSFCLHGLWAQGQRLDVDRALNRSHEIWTHSCPQSPGNGTDASH
;
A
#
# COMPACT_ATOMS: atom_id res chain seq x y z
N MET A 1 55.94 -17.37 61.31
CA MET A 1 54.61 -17.62 61.89
C MET A 1 53.90 -16.29 61.94
N GLU A 2 53.11 -16.01 60.91
CA GLU A 2 51.63 -16.10 60.96
C GLU A 2 51.04 -14.77 61.40
N SER A 3 49.93 -14.27 60.90
CA SER A 3 49.08 -14.56 59.75
C SER A 3 48.07 -13.41 59.79
N ARG A 4 47.94 -12.65 58.70
CA ARG A 4 46.95 -11.57 58.60
C ARG A 4 45.56 -12.21 58.50
N GLY A 5 44.70 -11.95 59.47
CA GLY A 5 43.31 -12.42 59.48
C GLY A 5 42.49 -11.86 58.31
N PRO A 6 41.47 -12.58 57.82
CA PRO A 6 40.72 -12.20 56.63
C PRO A 6 39.60 -11.21 56.95
N VAL A 7 39.44 -10.26 56.03
CA VAL A 7 38.35 -9.29 55.93
C VAL A 7 37.07 -10.01 55.50
N ALA A 8 36.15 -10.22 56.43
CA ALA A 8 34.84 -10.82 56.18
C ALA A 8 33.71 -9.80 56.37
N THR A 9 33.64 -8.76 55.53
CA THR A 9 32.53 -7.78 55.57
C THR A 9 32.04 -7.26 54.22
N SER A 10 32.65 -7.65 53.09
CA SER A 10 32.29 -7.08 51.78
C SER A 10 31.10 -7.77 51.07
N ARG A 11 30.82 -9.06 51.34
CA ARG A 11 29.79 -9.80 50.59
C ARG A 11 28.34 -9.52 51.01
N ARG A 12 28.06 -9.20 52.28
CA ARG A 12 26.69 -8.91 52.72
C ARG A 12 26.18 -7.53 52.31
N LEU A 13 27.08 -6.54 52.19
CA LEU A 13 26.74 -5.20 51.73
C LEU A 13 26.36 -5.19 50.24
N LEU A 14 27.07 -5.98 49.42
CA LEU A 14 26.79 -6.12 47.98
C LEU A 14 25.42 -6.77 47.72
N LEU A 15 25.03 -7.76 48.53
CA LEU A 15 23.73 -8.44 48.43
C LEU A 15 22.55 -7.53 48.83
N LEU A 16 22.72 -6.65 49.82
CA LEU A 16 21.71 -5.64 50.18
C LEU A 16 21.57 -4.54 49.12
N LEU A 17 22.67 -4.10 48.51
CA LEU A 17 22.63 -3.14 47.39
C LEU A 17 21.91 -3.74 46.17
N LEU A 18 22.16 -5.01 45.84
CA LEU A 18 21.46 -5.69 44.74
C LEU A 18 19.95 -5.81 44.99
N LEU A 19 19.51 -6.06 46.24
CA LEU A 19 18.08 -6.13 46.58
C LEU A 19 17.38 -4.76 46.57
N LEU A 20 18.09 -3.66 46.89
CA LEU A 20 17.55 -2.30 46.81
C LEU A 20 17.44 -1.78 45.36
N LEU A 21 18.27 -2.27 44.43
CA LEU A 21 18.19 -1.96 43.00
C LEU A 21 17.02 -2.68 42.28
N HIS A 22 16.41 -3.70 42.88
CA HIS A 22 15.25 -4.41 42.30
C HIS A 22 13.90 -3.70 42.53
N HIS A 23 13.86 -2.58 43.26
CA HIS A 23 12.61 -1.88 43.57
C HIS A 23 12.43 -0.49 42.96
N THR A 24 13.30 -0.07 42.04
CA THR A 24 13.11 1.20 41.30
C THR A 24 13.33 1.02 39.81
N HIS A 25 12.65 0.05 39.21
CA HIS A 25 12.30 0.11 37.80
C HIS A 25 10.79 -0.17 37.65
N GLN A 26 9.98 0.71 38.24
CA GLN A 26 8.77 1.11 37.51
C GLN A 26 9.25 1.93 36.31
N GLY A 27 9.73 1.22 35.29
CA GLY A 27 9.77 1.79 33.95
C GLY A 27 8.37 2.32 33.70
N TRP A 28 8.28 3.57 33.24
CA TRP A 28 7.16 3.97 32.42
C TRP A 28 7.13 2.99 31.25
N ALA A 29 6.43 1.87 31.43
CA ALA A 29 5.83 1.17 30.33
C ALA A 29 4.96 2.24 29.68
N LEU A 30 5.45 2.80 28.57
CA LEU A 30 4.59 3.44 27.60
C LEU A 30 3.48 2.41 27.40
N ARG A 31 2.31 2.67 28.01
CA ARG A 31 1.11 1.94 27.68
C ARG A 31 1.08 1.97 26.16
N PRO A 32 0.94 0.82 25.46
CA PRO A 32 0.54 0.89 24.08
C PRO A 32 -0.62 1.85 24.06
N VAL A 33 -0.52 2.93 23.28
CA VAL A 33 -1.69 3.71 22.95
C VAL A 33 -2.56 2.69 22.23
N LEU A 34 -3.45 2.05 22.98
CA LEU A 34 -4.48 1.21 22.44
C LEU A 34 -5.16 2.12 21.42
N PRO A 35 -5.24 1.73 20.14
CA PRO A 35 -5.97 2.53 19.19
C PRO A 35 -7.33 2.77 19.82
N THR A 36 -7.66 4.03 20.04
CA THR A 36 -8.99 4.43 20.47
C THR A 36 -9.93 4.06 19.34
N GLN A 37 -10.37 2.80 19.32
CA GLN A 37 -11.50 2.38 18.54
C GLN A 37 -12.65 3.27 18.97
N ARG A 38 -13.05 4.20 18.10
CA ARG A 38 -14.43 4.62 18.12
C ARG A 38 -15.19 3.42 17.57
N ALA A 39 -16.07 2.84 18.39
CA ALA A 39 -16.92 1.70 18.04
C ALA A 39 -17.93 1.98 16.89
N GLN A 40 -17.65 2.98 16.03
CA GLN A 40 -18.52 3.54 15.00
C GLN A 40 -17.86 3.65 13.63
N ASP A 41 -16.54 3.37 13.51
CA ASP A 41 -15.90 3.43 12.19
C ASP A 41 -16.31 2.23 11.32
N PRO A 42 -16.65 2.46 10.03
CA PRO A 42 -16.99 1.36 9.12
C PRO A 42 -15.82 0.41 8.96
N PRO A 43 -16.05 -0.92 8.88
CA PRO A 43 -14.98 -1.89 8.70
C PRO A 43 -14.21 -1.61 7.41
N ALA A 44 -12.88 -1.59 7.50
CA ALA A 44 -12.00 -1.34 6.37
C ALA A 44 -11.06 -2.54 6.12
N VAL A 45 -10.75 -2.81 4.85
CA VAL A 45 -9.90 -3.93 4.42
C VAL A 45 -8.66 -3.44 3.68
N HIS A 46 -7.55 -4.15 3.84
CA HIS A 46 -6.35 -3.91 3.04
C HIS A 46 -6.56 -4.32 1.58
N LEU A 47 -6.11 -3.48 0.64
CA LEU A 47 -6.13 -3.75 -0.79
C LEU A 47 -5.05 -4.75 -1.23
N SER A 48 -3.93 -4.83 -0.50
CA SER A 48 -2.84 -5.76 -0.82
C SER A 48 -2.65 -6.82 0.27
N ASN A 49 -2.42 -8.07 -0.19
CA ASN A 49 -2.04 -9.18 0.65
C ASN A 49 -0.63 -9.69 0.28
N GLY A 50 0.20 -9.92 1.31
CA GLY A 50 1.58 -10.35 1.12
C GLY A 50 2.36 -9.40 0.18
N PRO A 51 2.95 -9.90 -0.92
CA PRO A 51 3.71 -9.08 -1.87
C PRO A 51 2.84 -8.25 -2.82
N GLY A 52 1.50 -8.33 -2.76
CA GLY A 52 0.60 -7.54 -3.61
C GLY A 52 0.62 -7.92 -5.10
N GLN A 53 0.92 -9.19 -5.41
CA GLN A 53 0.94 -9.70 -6.79
C GLN A 53 -0.40 -10.26 -7.27
N GLU A 54 -1.31 -10.55 -6.34
CA GLU A 54 -2.63 -11.11 -6.60
C GLU A 54 -3.71 -10.21 -5.99
N PRO A 55 -4.93 -10.18 -6.56
CA PRO A 55 -6.02 -9.39 -6.00
C PRO A 55 -6.46 -9.92 -4.63
N ALA A 56 -6.83 -8.99 -3.74
CA ALA A 56 -7.36 -9.33 -2.41
C ALA A 56 -8.69 -10.07 -2.49
N ALA A 57 -9.53 -9.72 -3.47
CA ALA A 57 -10.80 -10.38 -3.74
C ALA A 57 -11.16 -10.30 -5.22
N VAL A 58 -11.96 -11.27 -5.69
CA VAL A 58 -12.52 -11.31 -7.03
C VAL A 58 -14.02 -11.59 -6.94
N MET A 59 -14.81 -10.73 -7.56
CA MET A 59 -16.26 -10.86 -7.68
C MET A 59 -16.64 -11.11 -9.13
N THR A 60 -17.68 -11.89 -9.35
CA THR A 60 -18.18 -12.24 -10.69
C THR A 60 -19.65 -11.85 -10.79
N PHE A 61 -20.04 -11.20 -11.89
CA PHE A 61 -21.37 -10.64 -12.11
C PHE A 61 -21.96 -11.13 -13.44
N ASP A 62 -23.28 -11.33 -13.44
CA ASP A 62 -24.10 -11.60 -14.62
C ASP A 62 -24.59 -10.28 -15.24
N LEU A 63 -23.94 -9.83 -16.31
CA LEU A 63 -24.26 -8.57 -17.00
C LEU A 63 -25.69 -8.51 -17.52
N THR A 64 -26.35 -9.65 -17.76
CA THR A 64 -27.74 -9.68 -18.25
C THR A 64 -28.74 -9.23 -17.18
N LYS A 65 -28.33 -9.28 -15.91
CA LYS A 65 -29.17 -8.91 -14.74
C LYS A 65 -28.80 -7.55 -14.16
N ILE A 66 -27.80 -6.87 -14.71
CA ILE A 66 -27.36 -5.57 -14.20
C ILE A 66 -28.42 -4.50 -14.47
N THR A 67 -28.83 -3.81 -13.41
CA THR A 67 -29.60 -2.57 -13.47
C THR A 67 -28.79 -1.36 -12.99
N LYS A 68 -27.77 -1.59 -12.14
CA LYS A 68 -26.82 -0.59 -11.64
C LYS A 68 -25.41 -0.82 -12.19
N THR A 69 -24.87 0.17 -12.89
CA THR A 69 -23.54 0.12 -13.51
C THR A 69 -22.47 0.91 -12.75
N SER A 70 -22.84 1.53 -11.62
CA SER A 70 -21.91 2.30 -10.79
C SER A 70 -21.25 1.42 -9.74
N SER A 71 -19.97 1.69 -9.49
CA SER A 71 -19.20 1.20 -8.37
C SER A 71 -18.67 2.38 -7.56
N SER A 72 -18.77 2.31 -6.24
CA SER A 72 -18.35 3.40 -5.34
C SER A 72 -17.71 2.84 -4.09
N PHE A 73 -16.71 3.53 -3.56
CA PHE A 73 -16.00 3.13 -2.35
C PHE A 73 -15.30 4.34 -1.71
N GLU A 74 -14.81 4.16 -0.49
CA GLU A 74 -13.84 5.08 0.11
C GLU A 74 -12.47 4.40 0.14
N VAL A 75 -11.42 5.14 -0.23
CA VAL A 75 -10.03 4.67 -0.23
C VAL A 75 -9.14 5.61 0.59
N ARG A 76 -8.14 5.04 1.29
CA ARG A 76 -7.11 5.78 2.03
C ARG A 76 -5.75 5.12 1.81
N THR A 77 -4.74 5.89 1.43
CA THR A 77 -3.38 5.39 1.21
C THR A 77 -2.33 6.50 1.33
N TRP A 78 -1.07 6.09 1.50
CA TRP A 78 0.14 6.92 1.33
C TRP A 78 0.96 6.47 0.11
N ASP A 79 0.50 5.45 -0.60
CA ASP A 79 1.18 4.81 -1.71
C ASP A 79 0.84 5.53 -3.03
N PRO A 80 1.84 6.07 -3.76
CA PRO A 80 1.59 6.87 -4.96
C PRO A 80 1.28 6.04 -6.21
N GLU A 81 1.51 4.72 -6.19
CA GLU A 81 1.30 3.84 -7.35
C GLU A 81 0.66 2.52 -6.92
N GLY A 82 -0.26 1.98 -7.73
CA GLY A 82 -0.86 0.67 -7.47
C GLY A 82 -2.25 0.51 -8.07
N VAL A 83 -2.79 -0.69 -8.03
CA VAL A 83 -4.15 -0.98 -8.54
C VAL A 83 -5.16 -0.85 -7.41
N ILE A 84 -6.22 -0.07 -7.63
CA ILE A 84 -7.37 -0.03 -6.71
C ILE A 84 -8.33 -1.17 -7.08
N PHE A 85 -8.78 -1.21 -8.33
CA PHE A 85 -9.54 -2.34 -8.85
C PHE A 85 -9.36 -2.52 -10.35
N TYR A 86 -9.59 -3.75 -10.78
CA TYR A 86 -9.57 -4.20 -12.16
C TYR A 86 -10.94 -4.81 -12.51
N GLY A 87 -11.36 -4.74 -13.76
CA GLY A 87 -12.51 -5.50 -14.22
C GLY A 87 -12.44 -5.88 -15.70
N ASP A 88 -13.04 -7.01 -16.05
CA ASP A 88 -13.07 -7.49 -17.43
C ASP A 88 -14.32 -8.31 -17.76
N THR A 89 -14.60 -8.44 -19.05
CA THR A 89 -15.36 -9.59 -19.57
C THR A 89 -14.45 -10.56 -20.31
N ASN A 90 -13.28 -10.10 -20.75
CA ASN A 90 -12.21 -10.92 -21.29
C ASN A 90 -10.85 -10.28 -20.95
N PRO A 91 -9.93 -11.00 -20.27
CA PRO A 91 -8.64 -10.44 -19.86
C PRO A 91 -7.72 -10.08 -21.03
N LYS A 92 -8.00 -10.57 -22.24
CA LYS A 92 -7.17 -10.31 -23.42
C LYS A 92 -7.55 -9.01 -24.12
N ASP A 93 -8.84 -8.76 -24.29
CA ASP A 93 -9.33 -7.73 -25.23
C ASP A 93 -10.57 -6.95 -24.74
N ASP A 94 -11.07 -7.14 -23.51
CA ASP A 94 -12.14 -6.33 -22.93
C ASP A 94 -11.96 -6.15 -21.41
N TRP A 95 -11.09 -5.22 -21.03
CA TRP A 95 -10.70 -4.96 -19.66
C TRP A 95 -10.58 -3.46 -19.32
N PHE A 96 -10.66 -3.19 -18.02
CA PHE A 96 -10.59 -1.88 -17.38
C PHE A 96 -9.75 -1.99 -16.11
N MET A 97 -8.98 -0.95 -15.80
CA MET A 97 -8.21 -0.83 -14.56
C MET A 97 -8.32 0.61 -14.05
N LEU A 98 -8.60 0.76 -12.76
CA LEU A 98 -8.42 2.00 -12.00
C LEU A 98 -7.31 1.80 -10.98
N GLY A 99 -6.31 2.66 -11.03
CA GLY A 99 -5.18 2.65 -10.11
C GLY A 99 -4.73 4.05 -9.75
N LEU A 100 -3.59 4.13 -9.08
CA LEU A 100 -2.86 5.36 -8.83
C LEU A 100 -1.54 5.37 -9.61
N ARG A 101 -1.14 6.55 -10.06
CA ARG A 101 0.23 6.86 -10.51
C ARG A 101 0.55 8.29 -10.11
N ASP A 102 1.74 8.51 -9.55
CA ASP A 102 2.14 9.79 -8.97
C ASP A 102 1.10 10.35 -7.97
N GLY A 103 0.43 9.43 -7.24
CA GLY A 103 -0.61 9.72 -6.28
C GLY A 103 -1.99 10.03 -6.88
N ARG A 104 -2.13 10.09 -8.20
CA ARG A 104 -3.37 10.50 -8.89
C ARG A 104 -4.08 9.32 -9.53
N PRO A 105 -5.41 9.36 -9.67
CA PRO A 105 -6.17 8.36 -10.41
C PRO A 105 -5.67 8.17 -11.85
N GLU A 106 -5.40 6.92 -12.23
CA GLU A 106 -5.11 6.50 -13.59
C GLU A 106 -6.13 5.45 -14.04
N ILE A 107 -6.73 5.66 -15.21
CA ILE A 107 -7.55 4.66 -15.89
C ILE A 107 -6.79 4.11 -17.08
N GLN A 108 -6.71 2.78 -17.15
CA GLN A 108 -6.38 2.07 -18.38
C GLN A 108 -7.57 1.25 -18.85
N LEU A 109 -7.88 1.35 -20.13
CA LEU A 109 -9.02 0.66 -20.74
C LEU A 109 -8.57 0.09 -22.08
N HIS A 110 -8.97 -1.15 -22.34
CA HIS A 110 -8.77 -1.79 -23.63
C HIS A 110 -10.01 -2.60 -23.97
N ASN A 111 -10.71 -2.18 -25.02
CA ASN A 111 -11.83 -2.91 -25.59
C ASN A 111 -11.97 -2.65 -27.09
N TYR A 112 -13.05 -3.16 -27.70
CA TYR A 112 -13.36 -2.96 -29.11
C TYR A 112 -13.43 -1.49 -29.57
N TRP A 113 -13.92 -0.59 -28.70
CA TRP A 113 -14.14 0.82 -29.04
C TRP A 113 -12.94 1.71 -28.76
N ALA A 114 -12.21 1.45 -27.67
CA ALA A 114 -11.13 2.33 -27.23
C ALA A 114 -9.98 1.55 -26.59
N GLN A 115 -8.77 2.08 -26.76
CA GLN A 115 -7.57 1.63 -26.05
C GLN A 115 -6.79 2.85 -25.55
N LEU A 116 -6.84 3.11 -24.25
CA LEU A 116 -6.35 4.37 -23.67
C LEU A 116 -5.70 4.18 -22.29
N THR A 117 -4.88 5.17 -21.92
CA THR A 117 -4.28 5.37 -20.60
C THR A 117 -4.43 6.84 -20.26
N VAL A 118 -5.14 7.16 -19.17
CA VAL A 118 -5.45 8.55 -18.80
C VAL A 118 -5.33 8.73 -17.29
N GLY A 119 -4.45 9.63 -16.85
CA GLY A 119 -4.40 10.14 -15.49
C GLY A 119 -5.26 11.39 -15.33
N ALA A 120 -6.00 11.53 -14.22
CA ALA A 120 -6.85 12.69 -13.95
C ALA A 120 -7.12 12.88 -12.45
N GLY A 121 -7.62 14.06 -12.08
CA GLY A 121 -8.04 14.36 -10.72
C GLY A 121 -6.91 14.73 -9.74
N PRO A 122 -7.25 14.97 -8.47
CA PRO A 122 -6.31 15.32 -7.42
C PRO A 122 -5.47 14.11 -6.98
N ARG A 123 -4.48 14.35 -6.11
CA ARG A 123 -3.77 13.28 -5.42
C ARG A 123 -4.66 12.66 -4.33
N LEU A 124 -4.60 11.34 -4.16
CA LEU A 124 -5.34 10.56 -3.16
C LEU A 124 -4.43 9.86 -2.14
N ASP A 125 -3.11 10.05 -2.26
CA ASP A 125 -2.06 9.44 -1.45
C ASP A 125 -1.65 10.31 -0.25
N ASP A 126 -2.61 11.01 0.35
CA ASP A 126 -2.39 11.98 1.44
C ASP A 126 -2.78 11.44 2.83
N GLY A 127 -3.06 10.13 2.93
CA GLY A 127 -3.48 9.47 4.16
C GLY A 127 -4.89 9.79 4.62
N ARG A 128 -5.71 10.51 3.84
CA ARG A 128 -7.13 10.76 4.14
C ARG A 128 -8.03 9.79 3.38
N TRP A 129 -9.28 9.68 3.86
CA TRP A 129 -10.31 8.94 3.16
C TRP A 129 -10.87 9.78 2.01
N HIS A 130 -10.83 9.25 0.81
CA HIS A 130 -11.40 9.83 -0.40
C HIS A 130 -12.57 8.98 -0.90
N GLN A 131 -13.68 9.62 -1.24
CA GLN A 131 -14.80 8.93 -1.89
C GLN A 131 -14.52 8.85 -3.39
N VAL A 132 -14.61 7.65 -3.97
CA VAL A 132 -14.42 7.41 -5.40
C VAL A 132 -15.67 6.75 -5.96
N GLU A 133 -16.16 7.25 -7.10
CA GLU A 133 -17.26 6.65 -7.85
C GLU A 133 -16.85 6.49 -9.32
N VAL A 134 -17.03 5.28 -9.84
CA VAL A 134 -16.90 4.98 -11.27
C VAL A 134 -18.25 4.52 -11.79
N LYS A 135 -18.73 5.09 -12.89
CA LYS A 135 -20.01 4.67 -13.47
C LYS A 135 -20.03 4.78 -14.99
N MET A 136 -20.90 3.99 -15.59
CA MET A 136 -21.30 4.16 -16.99
C MET A 136 -22.39 5.22 -17.09
N ASP A 137 -22.23 6.17 -18.01
CA ASP A 137 -23.24 7.18 -18.39
C ASP A 137 -23.36 7.17 -19.92
N GLY A 138 -24.37 6.47 -20.44
CA GLY A 138 -24.48 6.18 -21.87
C GLY A 138 -23.29 5.35 -22.37
N ASP A 139 -22.54 5.92 -23.32
CA ASP A 139 -21.34 5.32 -23.91
C ASP A 139 -20.03 5.70 -23.20
N SER A 140 -20.15 6.43 -22.08
CA SER A 140 -19.05 7.08 -21.40
C SER A 140 -18.76 6.43 -20.04
N VAL A 141 -17.48 6.42 -19.65
CA VAL A 141 -17.05 6.08 -18.29
C VAL A 141 -16.76 7.38 -17.54
N LEU A 142 -17.37 7.57 -16.39
CA LEU A 142 -17.19 8.74 -15.53
C LEU A 142 -16.46 8.33 -14.26
N LEU A 143 -15.50 9.15 -13.86
CA LEU A 143 -14.82 9.05 -12.58
C LEU A 143 -15.12 10.31 -11.76
N LYS A 144 -15.60 10.10 -10.54
CA LYS A 144 -15.75 11.13 -9.53
C LYS A 144 -14.86 10.87 -8.34
N VAL A 145 -14.33 11.96 -7.78
CA VAL A 145 -13.54 11.97 -6.55
C VAL A 145 -14.15 13.02 -5.63
N ASP A 146 -14.45 12.63 -4.39
CA ASP A 146 -15.03 13.49 -3.34
C ASP A 146 -16.27 14.27 -3.82
N GLY A 147 -17.10 13.63 -4.66
CA GLY A 147 -18.33 14.18 -5.23
C GLY A 147 -18.18 14.90 -6.57
N GLU A 148 -16.96 15.28 -6.95
CA GLU A 148 -16.65 16.06 -8.15
C GLU A 148 -16.30 15.17 -9.34
N GLU A 149 -16.83 15.47 -10.53
CA GLU A 149 -16.44 14.79 -11.79
C GLU A 149 -15.06 15.25 -12.23
N VAL A 150 -14.07 14.35 -12.12
CA VAL A 150 -12.67 14.65 -12.45
C VAL A 150 -12.27 14.14 -13.84
N LEU A 151 -13.02 13.17 -14.38
CA LEU A 151 -12.75 12.60 -15.70
C LEU A 151 -14.03 12.01 -16.31
N ARG A 152 -14.18 12.22 -17.62
CA ARG A 152 -15.20 11.57 -18.45
C ARG A 152 -14.59 11.08 -19.75
N LEU A 153 -14.54 9.77 -19.93
CA LEU A 153 -14.08 9.11 -21.13
C LEU A 153 -15.29 8.81 -22.01
N ARG A 154 -15.46 9.54 -23.11
CA ARG A 154 -16.63 9.40 -24.01
C ARG A 154 -16.40 8.36 -25.09
N GLN A 155 -17.48 7.74 -25.57
CA GLN A 155 -17.45 6.79 -26.69
C GLN A 155 -16.54 5.58 -26.46
N VAL A 156 -16.46 5.10 -25.22
CA VAL A 156 -15.58 3.99 -24.81
C VAL A 156 -16.31 2.67 -24.61
N SER A 157 -17.65 2.66 -24.61
CA SER A 157 -18.41 1.41 -24.52
C SER A 157 -19.81 1.51 -25.10
N GLY A 158 -20.35 0.37 -25.55
CA GLY A 158 -21.79 0.19 -25.70
C GLY A 158 -22.48 -0.20 -24.38
N PRO A 159 -23.79 -0.51 -24.39
CA PRO A 159 -24.52 -0.96 -23.21
C PRO A 159 -23.94 -2.26 -22.62
N LEU A 160 -23.69 -2.30 -21.31
CA LEU A 160 -23.10 -3.47 -20.64
C LEU A 160 -23.94 -4.74 -20.79
N THR A 161 -25.27 -4.62 -20.75
CA THR A 161 -26.21 -5.75 -20.92
C THR A 161 -26.16 -6.40 -22.30
N SER A 162 -25.57 -5.72 -23.29
CA SER A 162 -25.42 -6.18 -24.68
C SER A 162 -24.02 -6.67 -25.04
N LYS A 163 -23.12 -6.80 -24.05
CA LYS A 163 -21.77 -7.32 -24.25
C LYS A 163 -21.80 -8.79 -24.71
N ARG A 164 -20.84 -9.17 -25.56
CA ARG A 164 -20.73 -10.53 -26.12
C ARG A 164 -20.53 -11.60 -25.03
N HIS A 165 -19.71 -11.28 -24.03
CA HIS A 165 -19.51 -12.12 -22.85
C HIS A 165 -20.42 -11.59 -21.74
N PRO A 166 -21.38 -12.39 -21.24
CA PRO A 166 -22.35 -11.94 -20.24
C PRO A 166 -21.78 -11.95 -18.82
N ILE A 167 -20.54 -12.39 -18.63
CA ILE A 167 -19.90 -12.49 -17.33
C ILE A 167 -18.86 -11.38 -17.21
N MET A 168 -18.95 -10.59 -16.15
CA MET A 168 -17.95 -9.60 -15.79
C MET A 168 -17.27 -9.99 -14.48
N ARG A 169 -15.96 -9.81 -14.41
CA ARG A 169 -15.17 -9.98 -13.18
C ARG A 169 -14.73 -8.61 -12.67
N ILE A 170 -14.72 -8.43 -11.36
CA ILE A 170 -14.08 -7.30 -10.67
C ILE A 170 -13.08 -7.85 -9.67
N ALA A 171 -11.83 -7.42 -9.75
CA ALA A 171 -10.74 -7.81 -8.86
C ALA A 171 -10.25 -6.58 -8.08
N LEU A 172 -10.10 -6.71 -6.75
CA LEU A 172 -9.70 -5.62 -5.87
C LEU A 172 -8.19 -5.70 -5.58
N GLY A 173 -7.49 -4.57 -5.67
CA GLY A 173 -6.08 -4.48 -5.26
C GLY A 173 -5.10 -5.26 -6.14
N GLY A 174 -5.50 -5.65 -7.36
CA GLY A 174 -4.67 -6.45 -8.25
C GLY A 174 -5.31 -6.69 -9.62
N LEU A 175 -4.57 -7.38 -10.49
CA LEU A 175 -4.96 -7.68 -11.88
C LEU A 175 -5.28 -9.17 -12.05
N LEU A 176 -6.02 -9.51 -13.11
CA LEU A 176 -6.27 -10.90 -13.53
C LEU A 176 -5.35 -11.35 -14.70
N PHE A 177 -4.32 -10.58 -14.98
CA PHE A 177 -3.25 -10.88 -15.92
C PHE A 177 -1.93 -10.21 -15.46
N PRO A 178 -0.75 -10.59 -16.00
CA PRO A 178 0.53 -9.99 -15.61
C PRO A 178 0.61 -8.48 -15.86
N ALA A 179 1.09 -7.69 -14.89
CA ALA A 179 1.17 -6.23 -15.01
C ALA A 179 1.97 -5.72 -16.22
N SER A 180 2.88 -6.52 -16.77
CA SER A 180 3.59 -6.25 -18.02
C SER A 180 2.67 -6.12 -19.25
N ASN A 181 1.45 -6.64 -19.17
CA ASN A 181 0.46 -6.61 -20.25
C ASN A 181 -0.48 -5.39 -20.16
N LEU A 182 -0.35 -4.55 -19.13
CA LEU A 182 -0.97 -3.23 -19.12
C LEU A 182 -0.45 -2.40 -20.29
N ARG A 183 -1.25 -1.43 -20.75
CA ARG A 183 -0.83 -0.50 -21.81
C ARG A 183 0.37 0.35 -21.37
N LEU A 184 0.35 0.74 -20.10
CA LEU A 184 1.48 1.35 -19.41
C LEU A 184 1.71 0.58 -18.10
N PRO A 185 2.75 -0.28 -18.02
CA PRO A 185 3.00 -1.05 -16.80
C PRO A 185 3.12 -0.18 -15.55
N LEU A 186 2.70 -0.74 -14.41
CA LEU A 186 2.91 -0.23 -13.06
C LEU A 186 3.11 -1.39 -12.09
N VAL A 187 3.62 -1.10 -10.90
CA VAL A 187 3.65 -2.07 -9.81
C VAL A 187 2.23 -2.17 -9.23
N PRO A 188 1.57 -3.35 -9.26
CA PRO A 188 0.14 -3.42 -8.93
C PRO A 188 -0.16 -3.35 -7.44
N ALA A 189 0.83 -3.68 -6.59
CA ALA A 189 0.67 -3.63 -5.15
C ALA A 189 0.32 -2.20 -4.72
N LEU A 190 -0.77 -2.06 -3.97
CA LEU A 190 -1.19 -0.79 -3.38
C LEU A 190 -1.32 -0.97 -1.86
N ASP A 191 -0.49 -0.31 -1.08
CA ASP A 191 -0.65 -0.25 0.38
C ASP A 191 -1.76 0.74 0.75
N GLY A 192 -3.00 0.25 0.62
CA GLY A 192 -4.20 1.05 0.81
C GLY A 192 -5.28 0.32 1.57
N CYS A 193 -6.17 1.13 2.12
CA CYS A 193 -7.39 0.74 2.81
C CYS A 193 -8.60 1.00 1.94
N LEU A 194 -9.55 0.07 1.93
CA LEU A 194 -10.84 0.18 1.25
C LEU A 194 -11.98 0.00 2.26
N ARG A 195 -13.02 0.84 2.18
CA ARG A 195 -14.27 0.65 2.94
C ARG A 195 -15.49 1.18 2.18
N ARG A 196 -16.68 0.87 2.69
CA ARG A 196 -17.98 1.36 2.16
C ARG A 196 -18.11 1.10 0.65
N ASP A 197 -17.59 -0.04 0.22
CA ASP A 197 -17.55 -0.43 -1.16
C ASP A 197 -18.90 -1.00 -1.63
N SER A 198 -19.28 -0.62 -2.84
CA SER A 198 -20.46 -1.09 -3.54
C SER A 198 -20.05 -1.33 -4.98
N TRP A 199 -20.09 -2.59 -5.42
CA TRP A 199 -19.65 -3.00 -6.75
C TRP A 199 -20.86 -3.34 -7.61
N LEU A 200 -21.07 -2.58 -8.68
CA LEU A 200 -22.15 -2.79 -9.65
C LEU A 200 -23.52 -3.06 -8.98
N ASP A 201 -24.27 -4.00 -9.53
CA ASP A 201 -25.55 -4.47 -9.04
C ASP A 201 -25.36 -5.75 -8.21
N LYS A 202 -25.64 -5.69 -6.90
CA LYS A 202 -25.46 -6.82 -6.00
C LYS A 202 -26.41 -7.98 -6.34
N GLN A 203 -27.58 -7.70 -6.92
CA GLN A 203 -28.51 -8.76 -7.35
C GLN A 203 -27.98 -9.55 -8.56
N ALA A 204 -27.02 -8.99 -9.30
CA ALA A 204 -26.36 -9.65 -10.43
C ALA A 204 -25.09 -10.42 -10.02
N GLU A 205 -24.67 -10.37 -8.75
CA GLU A 205 -23.47 -11.08 -8.28
C GLU A 205 -23.68 -12.59 -8.29
N ILE A 206 -22.78 -13.30 -8.97
CA ILE A 206 -22.75 -14.77 -9.07
C ILE A 206 -21.93 -15.34 -7.91
N SER A 207 -20.76 -14.76 -7.65
CA SER A 207 -19.83 -15.24 -6.63
C SER A 207 -18.82 -14.17 -6.21
N ALA A 208 -18.26 -14.35 -5.02
CA ALA A 208 -17.12 -13.60 -4.52
C ALA A 208 -16.10 -14.59 -3.92
N SER A 209 -14.82 -14.40 -4.22
CA SER A 209 -13.71 -15.19 -3.70
C SER A 209 -12.57 -14.29 -3.21
N ALA A 210 -11.81 -14.76 -2.23
CA ALA A 210 -10.60 -14.11 -1.75
C ALA A 210 -9.49 -15.18 -1.66
N PRO A 211 -8.31 -14.99 -2.30
CA PRO A 211 -7.22 -15.99 -2.23
C PRO A 211 -6.74 -16.24 -0.80
N THR A 212 -6.80 -15.20 0.03
CA THR A 212 -6.41 -15.18 1.44
C THR A 212 -7.44 -14.42 2.26
N SER A 213 -7.47 -14.62 3.57
CA SER A 213 -8.41 -13.89 4.45
C SER A 213 -8.13 -12.39 4.38
N LEU A 214 -9.19 -11.61 4.15
CA LEU A 214 -9.11 -10.15 4.13
C LEU A 214 -8.65 -9.63 5.50
N ARG A 215 -7.68 -8.73 5.48
CA ARG A 215 -7.09 -8.13 6.69
C ARG A 215 -7.76 -6.81 6.98
N SER A 216 -8.18 -6.61 8.23
CA SER A 216 -8.69 -5.31 8.70
C SER A 216 -7.58 -4.26 8.67
N CYS A 217 -7.94 -3.02 8.35
CA CYS A 217 -7.03 -1.88 8.32
C CYS A 217 -7.52 -0.71 9.20
N ASP A 218 -8.19 -1.03 10.31
CA ASP A 218 -8.87 -0.09 11.22
C ASP A 218 -7.92 0.78 12.07
N VAL A 219 -6.60 0.71 11.83
CA VAL A 219 -5.58 1.47 12.57
C VAL A 219 -5.28 2.79 11.85
N GLU A 220 -4.89 3.83 12.60
CA GLU A 220 -4.38 5.07 12.02
C GLU A 220 -3.04 4.82 11.31
N SER A 221 -2.99 5.17 10.01
CA SER A 221 -1.78 5.04 9.19
C SER A 221 -0.99 6.34 9.19
N ASN A 222 0.29 6.28 9.57
CA ASN A 222 1.23 7.38 9.41
C ASN A 222 2.17 7.11 8.22
N PRO A 223 2.75 8.16 7.59
CA PRO A 223 3.74 7.97 6.53
C PRO A 223 4.94 7.15 7.00
N GLY A 224 5.37 6.20 6.17
CA GLY A 224 6.53 5.35 6.42
C GLY A 224 6.26 3.89 6.09
N ILE A 225 7.27 3.05 6.32
CA ILE A 225 7.19 1.60 6.15
C ILE A 225 7.30 0.96 7.54
N PHE A 226 6.35 0.10 7.88
CA PHE A 226 6.37 -0.64 9.14
C PHE A 226 6.98 -2.04 8.92
N LEU A 227 8.12 -2.30 9.57
CA LEU A 227 8.78 -3.61 9.55
C LEU A 227 8.59 -4.30 10.91
N PRO A 228 7.62 -5.24 11.04
CA PRO A 228 7.47 -5.99 12.28
C PRO A 228 8.68 -6.90 12.54
N PRO A 229 8.94 -7.29 13.80
CA PRO A 229 10.06 -8.17 14.14
C PRO A 229 10.10 -9.43 13.27
N GLY A 230 11.26 -9.75 12.72
CA GLY A 230 11.46 -10.90 11.83
C GLY A 230 11.17 -10.64 10.35
N THR A 231 10.77 -9.41 9.97
CA THR A 231 10.68 -9.02 8.56
C THR A 231 11.95 -8.35 8.08
N HIS A 232 12.25 -8.55 6.79
CA HIS A 232 13.32 -7.86 6.08
C HIS A 232 12.84 -7.58 4.66
N ALA A 233 13.44 -6.58 4.02
CA ALA A 233 13.30 -6.32 2.60
C ALA A 233 14.69 -6.49 1.97
N GLU A 234 14.78 -7.27 0.90
CA GLU A 234 16.01 -7.49 0.14
C GLU A 234 15.83 -6.91 -1.26
N PHE A 235 16.86 -6.20 -1.73
CA PHE A 235 16.86 -5.58 -3.05
C PHE A 235 18.03 -6.14 -3.86
N SER A 236 17.74 -6.78 -4.98
CA SER A 236 18.77 -7.23 -5.93
C SER A 236 19.07 -6.10 -6.91
N LEU A 237 20.24 -5.49 -6.78
CA LEU A 237 20.68 -4.39 -7.63
C LEU A 237 21.55 -4.94 -8.76
N ARG A 238 21.29 -4.53 -10.01
CA ARG A 238 22.11 -4.94 -11.16
C ARG A 238 23.07 -3.82 -11.54
N GLY A 239 24.37 -4.07 -11.40
CA GLY A 239 25.47 -3.19 -11.81
C GLY A 239 26.80 -3.95 -11.77
N GLU A 240 27.69 -3.67 -12.73
CA GLU A 240 28.92 -4.44 -12.99
C GLU A 240 30.01 -4.20 -11.93
N ASP A 241 29.91 -3.14 -11.12
CA ASP A 241 30.70 -2.85 -9.92
C ASP A 241 29.75 -2.40 -8.78
N SER A 242 29.46 -3.30 -7.84
CA SER A 242 28.36 -3.18 -6.88
C SER A 242 28.60 -2.18 -5.74
N SER A 243 28.53 -0.89 -6.05
CA SER A 243 28.23 0.16 -5.05
C SER A 243 27.04 0.97 -5.54
N THR A 244 25.95 0.96 -4.78
CA THR A 244 24.77 1.77 -5.06
C THR A 244 24.59 2.80 -3.97
N SER A 245 24.60 4.07 -4.34
CA SER A 245 24.24 5.17 -3.46
C SER A 245 22.74 5.43 -3.60
N PHE A 246 22.02 5.33 -2.49
CA PHE A 246 20.63 5.74 -2.40
C PHE A 246 20.43 6.60 -1.16
N CYS A 247 19.51 7.53 -1.26
CA CYS A 247 19.19 8.46 -0.19
C CYS A 247 18.02 7.94 0.63
N LEU A 248 18.32 7.48 1.85
CA LEU A 248 17.29 7.20 2.85
C LEU A 248 16.99 8.48 3.61
N HIS A 249 15.73 8.90 3.60
CA HIS A 249 15.25 9.99 4.44
C HIS A 249 14.10 9.49 5.32
N GLY A 250 13.98 10.04 6.52
CA GLY A 250 12.83 9.78 7.39
C GLY A 250 12.81 8.36 7.97
N LEU A 251 13.97 7.75 8.23
CA LEU A 251 14.04 6.51 9.00
C LEU A 251 13.69 6.80 10.46
N TRP A 252 12.73 6.04 11.00
CA TRP A 252 12.36 6.10 12.41
C TRP A 252 12.51 4.72 13.03
N ALA A 253 13.11 4.65 14.21
CA ALA A 253 13.13 3.44 15.03
C ALA A 253 12.71 3.82 16.45
N GLN A 254 11.70 3.11 16.99
CA GLN A 254 11.20 3.30 18.35
C GLN A 254 10.84 4.76 18.68
N GLY A 255 10.23 5.48 17.71
CA GLY A 255 9.85 6.88 17.86
C GLY A 255 10.99 7.90 17.78
N GLN A 256 12.22 7.46 17.50
CA GLN A 256 13.36 8.33 17.27
C GLN A 256 13.73 8.34 15.78
N ARG A 257 13.98 9.54 15.24
CA ARG A 257 14.50 9.69 13.88
C ARG A 257 15.94 9.21 13.86
N LEU A 258 16.22 8.19 13.06
CA LEU A 258 17.57 7.70 12.83
C LEU A 258 18.25 8.61 11.81
N ASP A 259 19.28 9.32 12.29
CA ASP A 259 20.22 10.02 11.44
C ASP A 259 21.38 9.06 11.10
N VAL A 260 21.28 8.45 9.93
CA VAL A 260 22.25 7.45 9.45
C VAL A 260 23.60 8.10 9.12
N ASP A 261 23.65 9.41 8.86
CA ASP A 261 24.92 10.15 8.69
C ASP A 261 25.68 10.31 10.01
N ARG A 262 24.97 10.28 11.14
CA ARG A 262 25.55 10.32 12.50
C ARG A 262 25.82 8.95 13.11
N ALA A 263 25.63 7.87 12.35
CA ALA A 263 25.92 6.52 12.83
C ALA A 263 27.41 6.41 13.22
N LEU A 264 27.66 6.20 14.52
CA LEU A 264 29.02 6.09 15.08
C LEU A 264 29.69 4.75 14.76
N ASN A 265 28.93 3.76 14.27
CA ASN A 265 29.45 2.44 13.90
C ASN A 265 29.22 2.19 12.41
N ARG A 266 30.32 1.94 11.69
CA ARG A 266 30.32 1.65 10.25
C ARG A 266 30.46 0.14 10.06
N SER A 267 29.52 -0.46 9.35
CA SER A 267 29.65 -1.84 8.89
C SER A 267 30.62 -1.88 7.69
N HIS A 268 31.29 -3.01 7.46
CA HIS A 268 32.05 -3.22 6.22
C HIS A 268 31.14 -3.29 4.97
N GLU A 269 29.84 -3.49 5.17
CA GLU A 269 28.83 -3.66 4.10
C GLU A 269 27.97 -2.41 3.87
N ILE A 270 27.87 -1.50 4.86
CA ILE A 270 27.01 -0.31 4.77
C ILE A 270 27.85 0.93 5.09
N TRP A 271 27.99 1.81 4.08
CA TRP A 271 28.76 3.04 4.15
C TRP A 271 27.82 4.23 4.04
N THR A 272 27.85 5.11 5.03
CA THR A 272 26.98 6.30 5.10
C THR A 272 27.74 7.52 4.59
N HIS A 273 27.08 8.31 3.74
CA HIS A 273 27.64 9.50 3.10
C HIS A 273 26.50 10.49 2.84
N SER A 274 26.81 11.78 2.84
CA SER A 274 25.80 12.82 2.67
C SER A 274 25.13 12.74 1.30
N CYS A 275 23.80 12.81 1.29
CA CYS A 275 23.01 12.88 0.07
C CYS A 275 23.30 14.15 -0.74
N PRO A 276 23.59 14.05 -2.06
CA PRO A 276 23.79 15.22 -2.88
C PRO A 276 22.49 16.05 -2.97
N GLN A 277 22.57 17.35 -2.69
CA GLN A 277 21.40 18.23 -2.57
C GLN A 277 20.76 18.67 -3.91
N SER A 278 21.07 18.01 -5.03
CA SER A 278 20.44 18.28 -6.33
C SER A 278 20.60 17.08 -7.27
N PRO A 279 19.62 16.77 -8.14
CA PRO A 279 19.89 15.95 -9.31
C PRO A 279 20.78 16.80 -10.22
N GLY A 280 22.09 16.55 -10.17
CA GLY A 280 23.02 17.17 -11.10
C GLY A 280 22.60 16.79 -12.51
N ASN A 281 22.22 17.80 -13.31
CA ASN A 281 22.26 17.71 -14.77
C ASN A 281 23.61 17.10 -15.15
N GLY A 282 23.55 16.01 -15.92
CA GLY A 282 24.69 15.12 -16.10
C GLY A 282 25.94 15.80 -16.65
N THR A 283 27.08 15.21 -16.32
CA THR A 283 28.22 15.04 -17.22
C THR A 283 29.01 13.82 -16.73
N ASP A 284 29.05 12.81 -17.59
CA ASP A 284 30.21 11.99 -17.94
C ASP A 284 31.46 12.10 -17.04
N ALA A 285 31.89 10.98 -16.49
CA ALA A 285 33.31 10.63 -16.40
C ALA A 285 33.46 9.12 -16.11
N SER A 286 33.81 8.39 -17.16
CA SER A 286 34.44 7.07 -17.11
C SER A 286 35.71 7.05 -16.24
N HIS A 287 35.88 6.00 -15.44
CA HIS A 287 37.05 5.11 -15.44
C HIS A 287 36.82 3.91 -14.52
#